data_AF-A0A969TH66-F1
#
_entry.id   AF-A0A969TH66-F1
#
_cell.length_a   1.000
_cell.length_b   1.000
_cell.length_c   1.000
_cell.angle_alpha   90.00
_cell.angle_beta   90.00
_cell.angle_gamma   90.00
#
_symmetry.space_group_name_H-M   'P 1'
#
loop_
_entity.id
_entity.type
_entity.pdbx_description
1 polymer ?
#
loop_
_entity_poly.entity_id
_entity_poly.type
_entity_poly.pdbx_seq_one_letter_code
_entity_poly.pdbx_strand_id
1 'polypeptide(L)'
;MRKKPKRSHHRVDMEEIRPDCFFVHNLQLYRLLQGEGTFRGTMFELTTWRRDGLLARLRNSGMVIATLTDQIDALPALPAARMPGQACPYAPGPRERFRFFDVQRLNWVALEVADGSDPPYLWMIDNQVVQRRRNRDGGSFYRVSGRGPDQLAELVALSQTQALLEGYAQATLRPRPPLTLESCGDETLLPVLPLPEPYRHVLSRLAQLETHHWRIATAHLNLGMQLYQRLGVQCMSRTRSL
;
A
#
# COMPACT_ATOMS: atom_id res chain seq x y z
N MET A 1 -8.30 -34.55 -36.18
CA MET A 1 -8.45 -33.14 -35.73
C MET A 1 -8.06 -33.05 -34.26
N ARG A 2 -6.95 -32.36 -33.92
CA ARG A 2 -6.56 -32.13 -32.52
C ARG A 2 -7.53 -31.13 -31.89
N LYS A 3 -8.30 -31.54 -30.87
CA LYS A 3 -9.13 -30.65 -30.05
C LYS A 3 -8.22 -29.56 -29.44
N LYS A 4 -8.43 -28.30 -29.81
CA LYS A 4 -7.79 -27.16 -29.13
C LYS A 4 -8.20 -27.20 -27.65
N PRO A 5 -7.26 -27.17 -26.69
CA PRO A 5 -7.62 -27.14 -25.28
C PRO A 5 -8.41 -25.85 -24.99
N LYS A 6 -9.49 -26.03 -24.24
CA LYS A 6 -10.37 -24.96 -23.75
C LYS A 6 -9.51 -24.02 -22.90
N ARG A 7 -9.25 -22.79 -23.39
CA ARG A 7 -8.53 -21.76 -22.62
C ARG A 7 -9.25 -21.56 -21.29
N SER A 8 -8.55 -21.81 -20.18
CA SER A 8 -9.07 -21.46 -18.86
C SER A 8 -9.29 -19.95 -18.81
N HIS A 9 -10.39 -19.49 -18.23
CA HIS A 9 -10.79 -18.08 -18.17
C HIS A 9 -9.94 -17.22 -17.22
N HIS A 10 -8.76 -17.69 -16.82
CA HIS A 10 -7.84 -16.89 -16.00
C HIS A 10 -7.11 -15.88 -16.89
N ARG A 11 -7.19 -14.61 -16.53
CA ARG A 11 -6.53 -13.49 -17.23
C ARG A 11 -4.99 -13.57 -17.15
N VAL A 12 -4.47 -14.37 -16.23
CA VAL A 12 -3.05 -14.60 -15.93
C VAL A 12 -2.80 -16.10 -15.90
N ASP A 13 -1.73 -16.55 -16.56
CA ASP A 13 -1.34 -17.96 -16.61
C ASP A 13 -0.59 -18.40 -15.34
N MET A 14 0.17 -17.49 -14.73
CA MET A 14 0.93 -17.70 -13.50
C MET A 14 1.07 -16.41 -12.69
N GLU A 15 0.78 -16.45 -11.39
CA GLU A 15 0.84 -15.30 -10.47
C GLU A 15 1.84 -15.57 -9.34
N GLU A 16 2.77 -14.65 -9.09
CA GLU A 16 3.68 -14.72 -7.95
C GLU A 16 2.97 -14.27 -6.68
N ILE A 17 2.83 -15.17 -5.71
CA ILE A 17 2.08 -14.92 -4.48
C ILE A 17 2.98 -14.67 -3.26
N ARG A 18 4.25 -15.07 -3.36
CA ARG A 18 5.38 -14.77 -2.47
C ARG A 18 6.65 -14.82 -3.33
N PRO A 19 7.77 -14.20 -2.92
CA PRO A 19 9.00 -14.28 -3.70
C PRO A 19 9.32 -15.73 -4.09
N ASP A 20 9.56 -15.95 -5.38
CA ASP A 20 9.89 -17.24 -5.98
C ASP A 20 8.80 -18.33 -5.85
N CYS A 21 7.62 -17.99 -5.35
CA CYS A 21 6.47 -18.88 -5.21
C CYS A 21 5.31 -18.40 -6.08
N PHE A 22 4.92 -19.25 -7.02
CA PHE A 22 3.92 -18.93 -8.04
C PHE A 22 2.71 -19.85 -7.95
N PHE A 23 1.52 -19.26 -8.05
CA PHE A 23 0.30 -20.00 -8.33
C PHE A 23 0.14 -20.17 -9.85
N VAL A 24 0.02 -21.41 -10.31
CA VAL A 24 -0.07 -21.75 -11.73
C VAL A 24 -1.53 -22.02 -12.10
N HIS A 25 -2.12 -21.14 -12.92
CA HIS A 25 -3.48 -21.29 -13.43
C HIS A 25 -3.53 -22.13 -14.71
N ASN A 26 -2.50 -22.02 -15.55
CA ASN A 26 -2.43 -22.71 -16.82
C ASN A 26 -1.54 -23.97 -16.76
N LEU A 27 -2.18 -25.14 -16.82
CA LEU A 27 -1.49 -26.44 -16.77
C LEU A 27 -0.46 -26.65 -17.90
N GLN A 28 -0.53 -25.89 -19.00
CA GLN A 28 0.48 -25.96 -20.07
C GLN A 28 1.87 -25.54 -19.58
N LEU A 29 1.94 -24.72 -18.52
CA LEU A 29 3.20 -24.27 -17.93
C LEU A 29 3.98 -25.40 -17.26
N TYR A 30 3.35 -26.51 -16.86
CA TYR A 30 4.04 -27.59 -16.14
C TYR A 30 5.22 -28.16 -16.92
N ARG A 31 5.09 -28.30 -18.24
CA ARG A 31 6.18 -28.78 -19.10
C ARG A 31 7.29 -27.77 -19.26
N LEU A 32 6.97 -26.48 -19.24
CA LEU A 32 7.94 -25.39 -19.39
C LEU A 32 8.69 -25.10 -18.08
N LEU A 33 8.08 -25.42 -16.95
CA LEU A 33 8.63 -25.26 -15.60
C LEU A 33 9.34 -26.53 -15.09
N GLN A 34 9.33 -27.61 -15.87
CA GLN A 34 9.95 -28.87 -15.48
C GLN A 34 11.46 -28.69 -15.34
N GLY A 35 12.00 -29.05 -14.18
CA GLY A 35 13.42 -28.89 -13.86
C GLY A 35 13.81 -27.47 -13.42
N GLU A 36 12.89 -26.51 -13.43
CA GLU A 36 13.15 -25.14 -12.98
C GLU A 36 12.85 -24.95 -11.47
N GLY A 37 12.12 -25.88 -10.88
CA GLY A 37 11.63 -25.79 -9.51
C GLY A 37 10.81 -27.00 -9.08
N THR A 38 10.07 -26.85 -8.00
CA THR A 38 9.23 -27.92 -7.45
C THR A 38 7.75 -27.54 -7.47
N PHE A 39 6.89 -28.52 -7.75
CA PHE A 39 5.44 -28.34 -7.71
C PHE A 39 4.85 -28.92 -6.42
N ARG A 40 3.89 -28.20 -5.84
CA ARG A 40 3.01 -28.66 -4.76
C ARG A 40 1.57 -28.33 -5.14
N GLY A 41 0.90 -29.28 -5.81
CA GLY A 41 -0.42 -29.03 -6.40
C GLY A 41 -0.32 -28.01 -7.55
N THR A 42 -1.04 -26.89 -7.43
CA THR A 42 -0.97 -25.74 -8.36
C THR A 42 0.09 -24.71 -7.97
N MET A 43 0.79 -24.91 -6.86
CA MET A 43 1.90 -24.06 -6.45
C MET A 43 3.19 -24.52 -7.13
N PHE A 44 3.98 -23.58 -7.63
CA PHE A 44 5.31 -23.78 -8.15
C PHE A 44 6.30 -22.95 -7.34
N GLU A 45 7.30 -23.60 -6.77
CA GLU A 45 8.40 -22.98 -6.04
C GLU A 45 9.64 -23.01 -6.93
N LEU A 46 10.10 -21.84 -7.35
CA LEU A 46 11.29 -21.67 -8.17
C LEU A 46 12.53 -21.94 -7.30
N THR A 47 13.41 -22.82 -7.76
CA THR A 47 14.66 -23.12 -7.05
C THR A 47 15.90 -22.74 -7.86
N THR A 48 15.72 -22.30 -9.11
CA THR A 48 16.84 -21.89 -9.96
C THR A 48 17.25 -20.45 -9.71
N TRP A 49 18.56 -20.18 -9.85
CA TRP A 49 19.13 -18.84 -9.78
C TRP A 49 18.85 -17.99 -11.04
N ARG A 50 18.24 -18.58 -12.08
CA ARG A 50 17.98 -17.92 -13.39
C ARG A 50 16.55 -17.42 -13.54
N ARG A 51 15.97 -16.92 -12.46
CA ARG A 51 14.59 -16.40 -12.40
C ARG A 51 14.24 -15.51 -13.58
N ASP A 52 14.99 -14.43 -13.80
CA ASP A 52 14.63 -13.43 -14.80
C ASP A 52 14.69 -14.00 -16.23
N GLY A 53 15.66 -14.88 -16.50
CA GLY A 53 15.77 -15.58 -17.78
C GLY A 53 14.62 -16.56 -18.03
N LEU A 54 14.15 -17.27 -16.99
CA LEU A 54 12.95 -18.11 -17.08
C LEU A 54 11.70 -17.27 -17.36
N LEU A 55 11.47 -16.22 -16.56
CA LEU A 55 10.30 -15.35 -16.72
C LEU A 55 10.26 -14.69 -18.10
N ALA A 56 11.41 -14.24 -18.61
CA ALA A 56 11.52 -13.71 -19.96
C ALA A 56 11.17 -14.75 -21.04
N ARG A 57 11.66 -16.00 -20.93
CA ARG A 57 11.32 -17.08 -21.87
C ARG A 57 9.83 -17.41 -21.85
N LEU A 58 9.20 -17.47 -20.67
CA LEU A 58 7.77 -17.72 -20.53
C LEU A 58 6.94 -16.61 -21.19
N ARG A 59 7.29 -15.34 -20.93
CA ARG A 59 6.64 -14.18 -21.57
C ARG A 59 6.83 -14.18 -23.08
N ASN A 60 8.03 -14.46 -23.57
CA ASN A 60 8.31 -14.59 -25.01
C ASN A 60 7.52 -15.73 -25.68
N SER A 61 7.14 -16.74 -24.91
CA SER A 61 6.28 -17.84 -25.37
C SER A 61 4.79 -17.49 -25.36
N GLY A 62 4.44 -16.23 -25.10
CA GLY A 62 3.06 -15.73 -25.09
C GLY A 62 2.29 -15.99 -23.79
N MET A 63 2.98 -16.37 -22.70
CA MET A 63 2.35 -16.59 -21.40
C MET A 63 2.23 -15.28 -20.62
N VAL A 64 1.09 -15.10 -19.95
CA VAL A 64 0.82 -13.93 -19.09
C VAL A 64 1.25 -14.26 -17.66
N ILE A 65 2.38 -13.70 -17.23
CA ILE A 65 2.95 -13.93 -15.89
C ILE A 65 2.83 -12.64 -15.09
N ALA A 66 2.20 -12.69 -13.91
CA ALA A 66 2.07 -11.57 -12.99
C ALA A 66 3.01 -11.75 -11.79
N THR A 67 4.19 -11.15 -11.87
CA THR A 67 5.20 -11.11 -10.79
C THR A 67 4.81 -10.12 -9.69
N LEU A 68 5.50 -10.19 -8.55
CA LEU A 68 5.35 -9.19 -7.48
C LEU A 68 5.77 -7.80 -7.96
N THR A 69 6.78 -7.72 -8.85
CA THR A 69 7.16 -6.46 -9.51
C THR A 69 6.01 -5.91 -10.35
N ASP A 70 5.38 -6.72 -11.21
CA ASP A 70 4.25 -6.27 -12.02
C ASP A 70 3.07 -5.83 -11.14
N GLN A 71 2.85 -6.52 -10.01
CA GLN A 71 1.81 -6.15 -9.06
C GLN A 71 2.10 -4.81 -8.37
N ILE A 72 3.35 -4.54 -8.00
CA ILE A 72 3.77 -3.24 -7.45
C ILE A 72 3.59 -2.13 -8.49
N ASP A 73 3.97 -2.38 -9.74
CA ASP A 73 3.83 -1.42 -10.84
C ASP A 73 2.36 -1.12 -11.15
N ALA A 74 1.48 -2.12 -10.99
CA ALA A 74 0.03 -1.98 -11.15
C ALA A 74 -0.69 -1.31 -9.98
N LEU A 75 0.00 -1.02 -8.85
CA LEU A 75 -0.62 -0.35 -7.71
C LEU A 75 -1.18 1.03 -8.10
N PRO A 76 -2.30 1.49 -7.52
CA PRO A 76 -2.86 2.80 -7.80
C PRO A 76 -1.84 3.91 -7.58
N ALA A 77 -1.58 4.75 -8.59
CA ALA A 77 -0.65 5.86 -8.45
C ALA A 77 -1.17 6.93 -7.47
N LEU A 78 -0.25 7.70 -6.89
CA LEU A 78 -0.62 8.88 -6.12
C LEU A 78 -1.37 9.89 -7.02
N PRO A 79 -2.48 10.47 -6.55
CA PRO A 79 -3.11 11.59 -7.23
C PRO A 79 -2.19 12.81 -7.21
N ALA A 80 -2.52 13.82 -8.02
CA ALA A 80 -1.86 15.12 -7.92
C ALA A 80 -2.02 15.69 -6.51
N ALA A 81 -0.91 16.06 -5.88
CA ALA A 81 -0.89 16.59 -4.54
C ALA A 81 -1.63 17.93 -4.48
N ARG A 82 -2.54 18.07 -3.50
CA ARG A 82 -3.27 19.31 -3.24
C ARG A 82 -2.60 20.06 -2.10
N MET A 83 -2.33 21.34 -2.28
CA MET A 83 -1.75 22.15 -1.20
C MET A 83 -2.78 22.32 -0.07
N PRO A 84 -2.35 22.21 1.21
CA PRO A 84 -3.19 22.60 2.33
C PRO A 84 -3.61 24.06 2.19
N GLY A 85 -4.90 24.33 2.32
CA GLY A 85 -5.47 25.68 2.20
C GLY A 85 -5.65 26.35 3.55
N GLN A 86 -6.71 27.17 3.67
CA GLN A 86 -7.00 27.92 4.88
C GLN A 86 -7.64 27.05 5.98
N ALA A 87 -7.39 27.41 7.23
CA ALA A 87 -8.08 26.82 8.38
C ALA A 87 -9.56 27.26 8.43
N CYS A 88 -10.44 26.28 8.63
CA CYS A 88 -11.89 26.42 8.65
C CYS A 88 -12.44 25.69 9.89
N PRO A 89 -13.39 26.31 10.63
CA PRO A 89 -14.00 25.64 11.77
C PRO A 89 -14.98 24.55 11.31
N TYR A 90 -15.06 23.45 12.04
CA TYR A 90 -16.08 22.41 11.86
C TYR A 90 -16.77 22.15 13.19
N ALA A 91 -18.10 22.09 13.22
CA ALA A 91 -18.87 21.79 14.42
C ALA A 91 -19.14 20.28 14.53
N PRO A 92 -18.40 19.51 15.35
CA PRO A 92 -18.63 18.07 15.48
C PRO A 92 -19.93 17.77 16.23
N GLY A 93 -20.61 16.70 15.80
CA GLY A 93 -21.69 16.13 16.61
C GLY A 93 -21.16 15.55 17.94
N PRO A 94 -22.03 15.34 18.96
CA PRO A 94 -21.61 15.01 20.33
C PRO A 94 -20.85 13.68 20.50
N ARG A 95 -20.92 12.79 19.50
CA ARG A 95 -20.19 11.50 19.48
C ARG A 95 -19.16 11.42 18.36
N GLU A 96 -19.02 12.49 17.58
CA GLU A 96 -18.09 12.49 16.46
C GLU A 96 -16.68 12.77 16.96
N ARG A 97 -15.77 11.86 16.62
CA ARG A 97 -14.33 12.05 16.84
C ARG A 97 -13.66 12.08 15.50
N PHE A 98 -12.73 13.01 15.33
CA PHE A 98 -11.98 13.14 14.10
C PHE A 98 -10.51 12.83 14.33
N ARG A 99 -9.90 12.27 13.30
CA ARG A 99 -8.46 12.15 13.13
C ARG A 99 -8.08 12.76 11.80
N PHE A 100 -6.90 13.33 11.69
CA PHE A 100 -6.34 13.75 10.42
C PHE A 100 -5.14 12.88 10.06
N PHE A 101 -4.84 12.77 8.77
CA PHE A 101 -3.62 12.12 8.33
C PHE A 101 -2.44 13.10 8.48
N ASP A 102 -1.56 12.84 9.44
CA ASP A 102 -0.35 13.63 9.67
C ASP A 102 0.68 13.24 8.60
N VAL A 103 0.96 14.16 7.69
CA VAL A 103 1.85 13.97 6.55
C VAL A 103 3.34 13.87 6.93
N GLN A 104 3.73 14.33 8.12
CA GLN A 104 5.10 14.20 8.60
C GLN A 104 5.30 12.86 9.30
N ARG A 105 4.33 12.44 10.12
CA ARG A 105 4.36 11.17 10.85
C ARG A 105 3.87 9.98 10.03
N LEU A 106 3.23 10.24 8.89
CA LEU A 106 2.56 9.25 8.03
C LEU A 106 1.58 8.38 8.83
N ASN A 107 0.80 9.00 9.72
CA ASN A 107 -0.12 8.28 10.59
C ASN A 107 -1.37 9.11 10.91
N TRP A 108 -2.42 8.46 11.39
CA TRP A 108 -3.65 9.11 11.84
C TRP A 108 -3.47 9.69 13.26
N VAL A 109 -3.61 11.00 13.38
CA VAL A 109 -3.51 11.74 14.66
C VAL A 109 -4.87 12.32 15.01
N ALA A 110 -5.23 12.36 16.30
CA ALA A 110 -6.50 12.93 16.75
C ALA A 110 -6.57 14.44 16.42
N LEU A 111 -7.74 14.89 15.97
CA LEU A 111 -8.07 16.32 15.98
C LEU A 111 -8.69 16.65 17.33
N GLU A 112 -8.15 17.66 17.99
CA GLU A 112 -8.61 18.14 19.28
C GLU A 112 -9.58 19.30 19.10
N VAL A 113 -10.57 19.38 20.01
CA VAL A 113 -11.52 20.49 20.06
C VAL A 113 -10.76 21.75 20.45
N ALA A 114 -11.10 22.88 19.83
CA ALA A 114 -10.47 24.15 20.16
C ALA A 114 -10.77 24.54 21.61
N ASP A 115 -9.72 24.90 22.36
CA ASP A 115 -9.82 25.28 23.76
C ASP A 115 -10.77 26.46 23.96
N GLY A 116 -11.66 26.35 24.96
CA GLY A 116 -12.55 27.43 25.36
C GLY A 116 -13.68 27.74 24.37
N SER A 117 -13.93 26.89 23.37
CA SER A 117 -15.02 27.07 22.41
C SER A 117 -16.37 26.58 22.95
N ASP A 118 -17.38 27.46 22.95
CA ASP A 118 -18.78 27.12 23.16
C ASP A 118 -19.64 27.79 22.06
N PRO A 119 -20.20 27.03 21.09
CA PRO A 119 -20.17 25.57 20.99
C PRO A 119 -18.79 25.02 20.58
N PRO A 120 -18.50 23.73 20.85
CA PRO A 120 -17.24 23.11 20.49
C PRO A 120 -17.04 23.08 18.97
N TYR A 121 -15.84 23.43 18.50
CA TYR A 121 -15.45 23.28 17.11
C TYR A 121 -14.04 22.70 16.94
N LEU A 122 -13.78 22.10 15.78
CA LEU A 122 -12.48 21.59 15.35
C LEU A 122 -11.90 22.54 14.30
N TRP A 123 -10.62 22.87 14.41
CA TRP A 123 -9.89 23.52 13.31
C TRP A 123 -9.48 22.48 12.27
N MET A 124 -10.06 22.58 11.09
CA MET A 124 -9.71 21.74 9.94
C MET A 124 -9.00 22.58 8.89
N ILE A 125 -8.07 21.99 8.15
CA ILE A 125 -7.35 22.69 7.09
C ILE A 125 -7.96 22.29 5.75
N ASP A 126 -8.21 23.25 4.85
CA ASP A 126 -8.70 22.93 3.51
C ASP A 126 -7.75 21.95 2.78
N ASN A 127 -8.33 21.03 2.01
CA ASN A 127 -7.72 19.84 1.43
C ASN A 127 -7.19 18.80 2.43
N GLN A 128 -7.24 19.00 3.74
CA GLN A 128 -6.79 17.99 4.70
C GLN A 128 -7.66 16.73 4.62
N VAL A 129 -7.01 15.57 4.68
CA VAL A 129 -7.71 14.29 4.79
C VAL A 129 -8.02 13.99 6.25
N VAL A 130 -9.28 13.68 6.53
CA VAL A 130 -9.77 13.36 7.87
C VAL A 130 -10.52 12.04 7.90
N GLN A 131 -10.42 11.36 9.03
CA GLN A 131 -11.20 10.18 9.38
C GLN A 131 -12.19 10.57 10.49
N ARG A 132 -13.49 10.44 10.20
CA ARG A 132 -14.57 10.58 11.18
C ARG A 132 -14.91 9.23 11.77
N ARG A 133 -14.93 9.13 13.10
CA ARG A 133 -15.41 7.96 13.85
C ARG A 133 -16.61 8.36 14.68
N ARG A 134 -17.67 7.54 14.58
CA ARG A 134 -18.88 7.67 15.42
C ARG A 134 -18.94 6.57 16.48
N ASN A 135 -18.45 5.37 16.16
CA ASN A 135 -18.47 4.18 17.02
C ASN A 135 -17.08 3.53 17.09
N ARG A 136 -16.97 2.42 17.83
CA ARG A 136 -15.75 1.60 17.91
C ARG A 136 -15.38 0.99 16.55
N ASP A 137 -16.36 0.66 15.71
CA ASP A 137 -16.12 -0.01 14.42
C ASP A 137 -16.09 0.96 13.25
N GLY A 138 -14.96 0.95 12.54
CA GLY A 138 -14.77 1.68 11.29
C GLY A 138 -14.71 3.21 11.44
N GLY A 139 -14.10 3.86 10.45
CA GLY A 139 -14.16 5.30 10.27
C GLY A 139 -14.60 5.60 8.85
N SER A 140 -15.36 6.68 8.67
CA SER A 140 -15.62 7.24 7.35
C SER A 140 -14.53 8.26 7.02
N PHE A 141 -14.12 8.33 5.76
CA PHE A 141 -13.01 9.18 5.34
C PHE A 141 -13.52 10.33 4.49
N TYR A 142 -12.91 11.50 4.66
CA TYR A 142 -13.28 12.71 3.95
C TYR A 142 -12.05 13.54 3.61
N ARG A 143 -12.18 14.37 2.57
CA ARG A 143 -11.34 15.55 2.38
C ARG A 143 -12.13 16.80 2.78
N VAL A 144 -11.47 17.71 3.48
CA VAL A 144 -12.01 19.04 3.79
C VAL A 144 -12.03 19.89 2.50
N SER A 145 -13.18 20.50 2.20
CA SER A 145 -13.42 21.29 0.99
C SER A 145 -13.78 22.73 1.37
N GLY A 146 -12.79 23.47 1.87
CA GLY A 146 -12.93 24.89 2.22
C GLY A 146 -14.10 25.21 3.16
N ARG A 147 -14.53 26.48 3.11
CA ARG A 147 -15.72 26.95 3.85
C ARG A 147 -16.96 26.82 2.97
N GLY A 148 -18.01 26.23 3.54
CA GLY A 148 -19.35 26.21 2.98
C GLY A 148 -20.13 27.52 3.22
N PRO A 149 -21.40 27.56 2.81
CA PRO A 149 -22.28 28.72 2.96
C PRO A 149 -22.46 29.19 4.41
N ASP A 150 -22.34 28.28 5.37
CA ASP A 150 -22.45 28.52 6.82
C ASP A 150 -21.12 28.92 7.48
N GLN A 151 -20.07 29.18 6.68
CA GLN A 151 -18.70 29.47 7.12
C GLN A 151 -18.02 28.29 7.84
N LEU A 152 -18.62 27.10 7.87
CA LEU A 152 -18.04 25.88 8.41
C LEU A 152 -17.34 25.07 7.31
N ALA A 153 -16.46 24.16 7.73
CA ALA A 153 -15.75 23.29 6.82
C ALA A 153 -16.71 22.27 6.17
N GLU A 154 -16.70 22.18 4.83
CA GLU A 154 -17.42 21.12 4.13
C GLU A 154 -16.56 19.86 3.97
N LEU A 155 -17.21 18.69 3.95
CA LEU A 155 -16.54 17.40 3.85
C LEU A 155 -16.95 16.66 2.58
N VAL A 156 -15.97 16.34 1.74
CA VAL A 156 -16.15 15.51 0.55
C VAL A 156 -15.81 14.07 0.90
N ALA A 157 -16.77 13.16 0.72
CA ALA A 157 -16.59 11.75 1.05
C ALA A 157 -15.53 11.08 0.18
N LEU A 158 -14.71 10.24 0.81
CA LEU A 158 -13.67 9.44 0.16
C LEU A 158 -13.76 7.97 0.62
N SER A 159 -13.33 7.05 -0.25
CA SER A 159 -12.96 5.71 0.21
C SER A 159 -11.68 5.77 1.06
N GLN A 160 -11.45 4.75 1.90
CA GLN A 160 -10.21 4.66 2.70
C GLN A 160 -8.94 4.69 1.82
N THR A 161 -8.97 3.96 0.70
CA THR A 161 -7.85 3.91 -0.25
C THR A 161 -7.56 5.30 -0.83
N GLN A 162 -8.61 6.02 -1.27
CA GLN A 162 -8.45 7.39 -1.79
C GLN A 162 -7.92 8.34 -0.71
N ALA A 163 -8.47 8.27 0.50
CA ALA A 163 -8.04 9.11 1.62
C ALA A 163 -6.55 8.92 1.94
N LEU A 164 -6.07 7.67 2.00
CA LEU A 164 -4.65 7.39 2.22
C LEU A 164 -3.79 7.86 1.03
N LEU A 165 -4.21 7.61 -0.21
CA LEU A 165 -3.48 8.08 -1.39
C LEU A 165 -3.39 9.61 -1.45
N GLU A 166 -4.46 10.33 -1.12
CA GLU A 166 -4.44 11.81 -1.02
C GLU A 166 -3.53 12.28 0.12
N GLY A 167 -3.53 11.61 1.27
CA GLY A 167 -2.64 11.91 2.39
C GLY A 167 -1.16 11.70 2.05
N TYR A 168 -0.82 10.59 1.38
CA TYR A 168 0.54 10.34 0.89
C TYR A 168 0.95 11.32 -0.21
N ALA A 169 0.04 11.69 -1.12
CA ALA A 169 0.32 12.72 -2.13
C ALA A 169 0.64 14.07 -1.47
N GLN A 170 -0.08 14.47 -0.42
CA GLN A 170 0.26 15.69 0.32
C GLN A 170 1.60 15.59 1.04
N ALA A 171 1.97 14.40 1.54
CA ALA A 171 3.27 14.18 2.17
C ALA A 171 4.44 14.41 1.20
N THR A 172 4.26 14.29 -0.12
CA THR A 172 5.32 14.58 -1.09
C THR A 172 5.57 16.08 -1.28
N LEU A 173 4.69 16.97 -0.78
CA LEU A 173 4.87 18.42 -0.85
C LEU A 173 5.89 18.95 0.16
N ARG A 174 6.28 18.15 1.15
CA ARG A 174 7.23 18.56 2.19
C ARG A 174 8.42 17.60 2.22
N PRO A 175 9.66 18.10 2.34
CA PRO A 175 10.80 17.24 2.56
C PRO A 175 10.63 16.47 3.88
N ARG A 176 10.93 15.18 3.86
CA ARG A 176 10.82 14.29 5.02
C ARG A 176 12.07 13.42 5.09
N PRO A 177 12.60 13.14 6.29
CA PRO A 177 13.68 12.17 6.42
C PRO A 177 13.23 10.79 5.90
N PRO A 178 14.13 10.03 5.25
CA PRO A 178 13.87 8.63 4.90
C PRO A 178 13.52 7.81 6.14
N LEU A 179 12.65 6.81 5.96
CA LEU A 179 12.39 5.83 7.00
C LEU A 179 13.66 4.98 7.21
N THR A 180 14.15 4.95 8.44
CA THR A 180 15.25 4.05 8.79
C THR A 180 14.69 2.64 8.92
N LEU A 181 15.27 1.70 8.19
CA LEU A 181 14.94 0.28 8.29
C LEU A 181 15.99 -0.41 9.18
N GLU A 182 15.52 -1.27 10.07
CA GLU A 182 16.37 -2.02 10.98
C GLU A 182 16.65 -3.41 10.42
N SER A 183 17.92 -3.78 10.29
CA SER A 183 18.30 -5.14 9.89
C SER A 183 18.39 -6.05 11.12
N CYS A 184 17.84 -7.25 10.99
CA CYS A 184 17.87 -8.31 12.00
C CYS A 184 18.24 -9.63 11.31
N GLY A 185 19.55 -9.93 11.25
CA GLY A 185 20.07 -11.09 10.52
C GLY A 185 19.75 -11.01 9.02
N ASP A 186 19.15 -12.07 8.49
CA ASP A 186 18.75 -12.17 7.08
C ASP A 186 17.42 -11.46 6.77
N GLU A 187 16.89 -10.71 7.71
CA GLU A 187 15.64 -9.97 7.58
C GLU A 187 15.82 -8.49 7.89
N THR A 188 14.86 -7.71 7.40
CA THR A 188 14.76 -6.28 7.64
C THR A 188 13.36 -5.97 8.14
N LEU A 189 13.28 -5.10 9.15
CA LEU A 189 12.04 -4.66 9.77
C LEU A 189 11.56 -3.38 9.08
N LEU A 190 10.36 -3.45 8.50
CA LEU A 190 9.68 -2.30 7.92
C LEU A 190 8.66 -1.75 8.94
N PRO A 191 8.53 -0.42 9.08
CA PRO A 191 7.56 0.17 9.99
C PRO A 191 6.12 -0.16 9.56
N VAL A 192 5.22 -0.31 10.51
CA VAL A 192 3.77 -0.41 10.23
C VAL A 192 3.22 0.99 9.97
N LEU A 193 3.01 1.32 8.69
CA LEU A 193 2.30 2.52 8.27
C LEU A 193 0.85 2.20 7.86
N PRO A 194 -0.09 3.16 7.95
CA PRO A 194 -1.40 3.01 7.35
C PRO A 194 -1.31 2.98 5.82
N LEU A 195 -1.35 1.78 5.24
CA LEU A 195 -1.26 1.60 3.78
C LEU A 195 -2.65 1.52 3.13
N PRO A 196 -2.82 2.05 1.89
CA PRO A 196 -4.00 1.73 1.08
C PRO A 196 -4.16 0.22 0.93
N GLU A 197 -5.39 -0.27 0.83
CA GLU A 197 -5.66 -1.71 0.83
C GLU A 197 -4.87 -2.50 -0.24
N PRO A 198 -4.75 -2.03 -1.50
CA PRO A 198 -3.99 -2.76 -2.51
C PRO A 198 -2.50 -2.86 -2.18
N TYR A 199 -1.95 -1.82 -1.55
CA TYR A 199 -0.55 -1.79 -1.10
C TYR A 199 -0.33 -2.78 0.05
N ARG A 200 -1.25 -2.79 1.03
CA ARG A 200 -1.18 -3.73 2.16
C ARG A 200 -1.26 -5.17 1.67
N HIS A 201 -2.12 -5.46 0.69
CA HIS A 201 -2.24 -6.79 0.10
C HIS A 201 -0.92 -7.26 -0.53
N VAL A 202 -0.28 -6.44 -1.37
CA VAL A 202 1.02 -6.78 -1.96
C VAL A 202 2.11 -6.89 -0.88
N LEU A 203 2.14 -6.00 0.12
CA LEU A 203 3.10 -6.10 1.21
C LEU A 203 2.96 -7.41 2.00
N SER A 204 1.73 -7.88 2.22
CA SER A 204 1.48 -9.16 2.92
C SER A 204 1.96 -10.41 2.16
N ARG A 205 2.25 -10.26 0.86
CA ARG A 205 2.88 -11.29 0.03
C ARG A 205 4.42 -11.27 0.13
N LEU A 206 4.98 -10.11 0.47
CA LEU A 206 6.42 -9.89 0.60
C LEU A 206 6.93 -10.08 2.02
N ALA A 207 6.09 -9.80 3.01
CA ALA A 207 6.49 -9.66 4.40
C ALA A 207 5.44 -10.23 5.35
N GLN A 208 5.90 -10.64 6.53
CA GLN A 208 5.04 -11.09 7.63
C GLN A 208 4.81 -9.95 8.62
N LEU A 209 3.56 -9.72 8.99
CA LEU A 209 3.23 -8.73 10.02
C LEU A 209 3.50 -9.32 11.41
N GLU A 210 4.32 -8.64 12.19
CA GLU A 210 4.43 -8.79 13.64
C GLU A 210 3.83 -7.57 14.34
N THR A 211 3.74 -7.62 15.68
CA THR A 211 2.99 -6.67 16.53
C THR A 211 3.19 -5.20 16.14
N HIS A 212 4.40 -4.80 15.74
CA HIS A 212 4.72 -3.41 15.42
C HIS A 212 5.56 -3.20 14.15
N HIS A 213 5.87 -4.24 13.40
CA HIS A 213 6.71 -4.15 12.21
C HIS A 213 6.36 -5.25 11.20
N TRP A 214 6.71 -5.05 9.93
CA TRP A 214 6.70 -6.09 8.93
C TRP A 214 8.10 -6.68 8.80
N ARG A 215 8.23 -8.00 8.81
CA ARG A 215 9.48 -8.71 8.56
C ARG A 215 9.56 -9.09 7.09
N ILE A 216 10.57 -8.58 6.39
CA ILE A 216 10.87 -8.95 5.01
C ILE A 216 12.27 -9.57 4.95
N ALA A 217 12.45 -10.63 4.16
CA ALA A 217 13.78 -11.15 3.91
C ALA A 217 14.63 -10.08 3.21
N THR A 218 15.87 -9.89 3.66
CA THR A 218 16.78 -8.84 3.17
C THR A 218 17.03 -8.99 1.66
N ALA A 219 17.04 -10.23 1.14
CA ALA A 219 17.14 -10.51 -0.29
C ALA A 219 16.00 -9.89 -1.14
N HIS A 220 14.83 -9.64 -0.54
CA HIS A 220 13.66 -9.09 -1.21
C HIS A 220 13.35 -7.65 -0.78
N LEU A 221 14.22 -7.04 0.02
CA LEU A 221 14.04 -5.69 0.56
C LEU A 221 13.75 -4.65 -0.53
N ASN A 222 14.38 -4.77 -1.69
CA ASN A 222 14.17 -3.88 -2.83
C ASN A 222 12.70 -3.80 -3.27
N LEU A 223 11.96 -4.92 -3.23
CA LEU A 223 10.53 -4.93 -3.57
C LEU A 223 9.70 -4.16 -2.53
N GLY A 224 10.01 -4.34 -1.24
CA GLY A 224 9.39 -3.57 -0.16
C GLY A 224 9.67 -2.07 -0.28
N MET A 225 10.91 -1.69 -0.60
CA MET A 225 11.31 -0.31 -0.83
C MET A 225 10.61 0.31 -2.05
N GLN A 226 10.49 -0.43 -3.16
CA GLN A 226 9.74 0.00 -4.34
C GLN A 226 8.26 0.28 -4.01
N LEU A 227 7.64 -0.58 -3.20
CA LEU A 227 6.25 -0.38 -2.75
C LEU A 227 6.09 0.93 -1.96
N TYR A 228 7.00 1.23 -1.02
CA TYR A 228 6.99 2.50 -0.29
C TYR A 228 7.30 3.69 -1.20
N GLN A 229 8.22 3.53 -2.16
CA GLN A 229 8.56 4.57 -3.12
C GLN A 229 7.37 4.96 -4.00
N ARG A 230 6.49 4.02 -4.35
CA ARG A 230 5.21 4.29 -5.03
C ARG A 230 4.28 5.20 -4.24
N LEU A 231 4.44 5.30 -2.91
CA LEU A 231 3.75 6.25 -2.03
C LEU A 231 4.56 7.52 -1.72
N GLY A 232 5.66 7.76 -2.44
CA GLY A 232 6.56 8.89 -2.17
C GLY A 232 7.35 8.73 -0.86
N VAL A 233 7.40 7.52 -0.31
CA VAL A 233 8.10 7.22 0.94
C VAL A 233 9.50 6.71 0.62
N GLN A 234 10.51 7.50 0.98
CA GLN A 234 11.90 7.06 0.93
C GLN A 234 12.24 6.19 2.14
N CYS A 235 13.04 5.15 1.90
CA CYS A 235 13.56 4.24 2.90
C CYS A 235 15.09 4.21 2.82
N MET A 236 15.76 4.03 3.95
CA MET A 236 17.20 3.87 4.03
C MET A 236 17.50 2.71 4.98
N SER A 237 18.26 1.72 4.50
CA SER A 237 18.76 0.64 5.36
C SER A 237 19.88 1.16 6.24
N ARG A 238 19.84 0.83 7.53
CA ARG A 238 20.94 1.13 8.45
C ARG A 238 21.54 -0.19 8.92
N THR A 239 22.67 -0.55 8.35
CA THR A 239 23.48 -1.65 8.86
C THR A 239 24.05 -1.23 10.21
N ARG A 240 23.60 -1.86 11.30
CA ARG A 240 24.33 -1.77 12.57
C ARG A 240 25.57 -2.64 12.43
N SER A 241 26.74 -2.00 12.34
CA SER A 241 28.00 -2.68 12.62
C SER A 241 27.98 -3.10 14.09
N LEU A 242 28.07 -4.40 14.35
CA LEU A 242 28.35 -4.93 15.68
C LEU A 242 29.78 -4.56 16.09
#